data_AF-A0A6A3HLG2-F1
#
_entry.id   AF-A0A6A3HLG2-F1
#
_cell.length_a   1.000
_cell.length_b   1.000
_cell.length_c   1.000
_cell.angle_alpha   90.00
_cell.angle_beta   90.00
_cell.angle_gamma   90.00
#
_symmetry.space_group_name_H-M   'P 1'
#
loop_
_entity.id
_entity.type
_entity.pdbx_description
1 polymer ?
#
loop_
_entity_poly.entity_id
_entity_poly.type
_entity_poly.pdbx_seq_one_letter_code
_entity_poly.pdbx_strand_id
1 'polypeptide(L)'
;MRDHREYEAKLRARCRVSGEDYDAVVESVVDAFESDLLDVFCDLKLHLPLKDIAEGVLLAEIKSIVDSVKNSTLPDIKALFKKELKMNMGESDGAARVLD
;
A
#
# COMPACT_ATOMS: atom_id res chain seq x y z
N MET A 1 -2.83 -0.04 -6.75
CA MET A 1 -2.85 0.30 -8.20
C MET A 1 -4.19 0.12 -8.90
N ARG A 2 -4.98 -0.93 -8.59
CA ARG A 2 -6.33 -1.06 -9.15
C ARG A 2 -7.22 0.12 -8.73
N ASP A 3 -7.25 0.40 -7.43
CA ASP A 3 -8.11 1.43 -6.85
C ASP A 3 -7.79 2.83 -7.38
N HIS A 4 -6.50 3.15 -7.56
CA HIS A 4 -6.08 4.41 -8.17
C HIS A 4 -6.57 4.56 -9.63
N ARG A 5 -6.51 3.48 -10.43
CA ARG A 5 -7.09 3.50 -11.79
C ARG A 5 -8.61 3.68 -11.79
N GLU A 6 -9.29 3.06 -10.84
CA GLU A 6 -10.75 3.20 -10.68
C GLU A 6 -11.12 4.63 -10.24
N TYR A 7 -10.32 5.24 -9.37
CA TYR A 7 -10.43 6.65 -8.98
C TYR A 7 -10.32 7.59 -10.19
N GLU A 8 -9.23 7.48 -10.97
CA GLU A 8 -9.06 8.33 -12.14
C GLU A 8 -10.18 8.12 -13.17
N ALA A 9 -10.62 6.87 -13.38
CA ALA A 9 -11.71 6.56 -14.31
C ALA A 9 -13.03 7.21 -13.88
N LYS A 10 -13.34 7.19 -12.58
CA LYS A 10 -14.52 7.85 -12.01
C LYS A 10 -14.45 9.36 -12.19
N LEU A 11 -13.29 9.97 -11.92
CA LEU A 11 -13.08 11.40 -12.11
C LEU A 11 -13.25 11.81 -13.57
N ARG A 12 -12.60 11.11 -14.50
CA ARG A 12 -12.77 11.37 -15.94
C ARG A 12 -14.21 11.23 -16.39
N ALA A 13 -14.94 10.24 -15.88
CA ALA A 13 -16.36 10.07 -16.17
C ALA A 13 -17.19 11.24 -15.63
N ARG A 14 -16.89 11.72 -14.41
CA ARG A 14 -17.55 12.89 -13.82
C ARG A 14 -17.29 14.15 -14.64
N CYS A 15 -16.03 14.47 -14.95
CA CYS A 15 -15.62 15.64 -15.74
C CYS A 15 -16.34 15.69 -17.10
N ARG A 16 -16.54 14.55 -17.76
CA ARG A 16 -17.30 14.48 -19.02
C ARG A 16 -18.75 14.91 -18.88
N VAL A 17 -19.35 14.73 -17.70
CA VAL A 17 -20.75 15.09 -17.41
C VAL A 17 -20.85 16.51 -16.86
N SER A 18 -19.96 16.90 -15.95
CA SER A 18 -19.97 18.21 -15.30
C SER A 18 -19.36 19.33 -16.13
N GLY A 19 -18.50 18.99 -17.10
CA GLY A 19 -17.68 19.97 -17.84
C GLY A 19 -16.48 20.49 -17.04
N GLU A 20 -16.20 19.92 -15.87
CA GLU A 20 -15.02 20.26 -15.07
C GLU A 20 -13.73 19.85 -15.80
N ASP A 21 -12.67 20.64 -15.62
CA ASP A 21 -11.33 20.27 -16.05
C ASP A 21 -10.78 19.14 -15.16
N TYR A 22 -10.27 18.08 -15.78
CA TYR A 22 -9.73 16.91 -15.08
C TYR A 22 -8.50 17.28 -14.25
N ASP A 23 -7.59 18.07 -14.82
CA ASP A 23 -6.32 18.41 -14.19
C ASP A 23 -6.54 19.31 -12.96
N ALA A 24 -7.68 20.02 -12.90
CA ALA A 24 -8.07 20.83 -11.74
C ALA A 24 -8.73 20.03 -10.61
N VAL A 25 -9.21 18.82 -10.87
CA VAL A 25 -9.98 18.02 -9.89
C VAL A 25 -9.28 16.74 -9.44
N VAL A 26 -8.27 16.29 -10.18
CA VAL A 26 -7.45 15.15 -9.78
C VAL A 26 -6.53 15.56 -8.64
N GLU A 27 -6.46 14.72 -7.62
CA GLU A 27 -5.48 14.86 -6.56
C GLU A 27 -4.20 14.13 -7.00
N SER A 28 -3.06 14.82 -6.94
CA SER A 28 -1.79 14.21 -7.28
C SER A 28 -1.39 13.19 -6.20
N VAL A 29 -0.59 12.21 -6.58
CA VAL A 29 -0.04 11.24 -5.64
C VAL A 29 0.91 11.91 -4.64
N VAL A 30 1.54 13.02 -5.01
CA VAL A 30 2.38 13.82 -4.12
C VAL A 30 1.52 14.47 -3.02
N ASP A 31 0.41 15.09 -3.40
CA ASP A 31 -0.47 15.80 -2.47
C ASP A 31 -1.24 14.84 -1.55
N ALA A 32 -1.49 13.61 -1.99
CA ALA A 32 -2.16 12.58 -1.21
C ALA A 32 -1.28 11.99 -0.09
N PHE A 33 0.02 12.26 -0.07
CA PHE A 33 0.93 11.79 0.98
C PHE A 33 1.02 12.77 2.14
N GLU A 34 1.25 12.23 3.34
CA GLU A 34 1.80 13.03 4.45
C GLU A 34 3.22 13.49 4.07
N SER A 35 3.50 14.79 4.21
CA SER A 35 4.75 15.40 3.75
C SER A 35 5.99 14.71 4.31
N ASP A 36 6.01 14.48 5.62
CA ASP A 36 7.17 13.92 6.32
C ASP A 36 7.40 12.46 5.91
N LEU A 37 6.31 11.72 5.65
CA LEU A 37 6.38 10.35 5.15
C LEU A 37 6.90 10.32 3.71
N LEU A 38 6.48 11.28 2.88
CA LEU A 38 6.94 11.38 1.50
C LEU A 38 8.44 11.70 1.45
N ASP A 39 8.91 12.65 2.24
CA ASP A 39 10.33 13.00 2.32
C ASP A 39 11.17 11.79 2.71
N VAL A 40 10.78 11.08 3.77
CA VAL A 40 11.47 9.85 4.21
C VAL A 40 11.42 8.77 3.14
N PHE A 41 10.29 8.61 2.45
CA PHE A 41 10.16 7.65 1.36
C PHE A 41 11.11 7.99 0.21
N CYS A 42 11.18 9.25 -0.19
CA CYS A 42 12.02 9.73 -1.27
C CYS A 42 13.51 9.54 -0.94
N ASP A 43 13.92 9.92 0.28
CA ASP A 43 15.30 9.80 0.73
C ASP A 43 15.75 8.34 0.87
N LEU A 44 14.94 7.50 1.51
CA LEU A 44 15.34 6.14 1.88
C LEU A 44 15.05 5.09 0.81
N LYS A 45 13.98 5.26 0.00
CA LYS A 45 13.61 4.29 -1.03
C LYS A 45 14.04 4.71 -2.42
N LEU A 46 13.80 5.96 -2.79
CA LEU A 46 14.09 6.43 -4.14
C LEU A 46 15.52 6.98 -4.27
N HIS A 47 16.15 7.37 -3.16
CA HIS A 47 17.44 8.04 -3.12
C HIS A 47 17.48 9.28 -4.03
N LEU A 48 16.34 9.98 -4.09
CA LEU A 48 16.14 11.18 -4.90
C LEU A 48 15.47 12.25 -4.05
N PRO A 49 15.88 13.53 -4.20
CA PRO A 49 15.22 14.62 -3.49
C PRO A 49 13.84 14.86 -4.09
N LEU A 50 12.86 15.26 -3.26
CA LEU A 50 11.46 15.46 -3.65
C LEU A 50 11.28 16.32 -4.91
N LYS A 51 12.06 17.39 -5.04
CA LYS A 51 12.04 18.32 -6.19
C LYS A 51 12.34 17.67 -7.55
N ASP A 52 13.04 16.55 -7.56
CA ASP A 52 13.50 15.87 -8.78
C ASP A 52 12.63 14.63 -9.08
N ILE A 53 11.57 14.39 -8.29
CA ILE A 53 10.70 13.23 -8.43
C ILE A 53 9.51 13.56 -9.33
N ALA A 54 9.44 12.84 -10.45
CA ALA A 54 8.23 12.81 -11.26
C ALA A 54 7.19 11.87 -10.62
N GLU A 55 5.92 12.25 -10.67
CA GLU A 55 4.81 11.48 -10.09
C GLU A 55 4.75 10.03 -10.61
N GLY A 56 5.11 9.81 -11.88
CA GLY A 56 5.20 8.48 -12.46
C GLY A 56 6.24 7.57 -11.81
N VAL A 57 7.34 8.12 -11.28
CA VAL A 57 8.38 7.36 -10.55
C VAL A 57 7.83 6.90 -9.21
N LEU A 58 7.14 7.79 -8.50
CA LEU A 58 6.50 7.49 -7.22
C LEU A 58 5.44 6.37 -7.37
N LEU A 59 4.57 6.48 -8.38
CA LEU A 59 3.58 5.46 -8.71
C LEU A 59 4.20 4.11 -9.07
N ALA A 60 5.30 4.12 -9.83
CA ALA A 60 6.00 2.89 -10.21
C ALA A 60 6.59 2.17 -9.00
N GLU A 61 7.19 2.91 -8.06
CA GLU A 61 7.77 2.34 -6.85
C GLU A 61 6.70 1.83 -5.89
N ILE A 62 5.62 2.59 -5.67
CA ILE A 62 4.47 2.14 -4.87
C ILE A 62 3.91 0.84 -5.45
N LYS A 63 3.77 0.76 -6.78
CA LYS A 63 3.34 -0.46 -7.46
C LYS A 63 4.30 -1.62 -7.20
N SER A 64 5.61 -1.39 -7.34
CA SER A 64 6.65 -2.39 -7.09
C SER A 64 6.57 -2.96 -5.68
N ILE A 65 6.43 -2.10 -4.67
CA ILE A 65 6.27 -2.49 -3.27
C ILE A 65 5.02 -3.34 -3.09
N VAL A 66 3.85 -2.87 -3.56
CA VAL A 66 2.59 -3.60 -3.43
C VAL A 66 2.65 -4.97 -4.13
N ASP A 67 3.24 -5.03 -5.32
CA ASP A 67 3.39 -6.26 -6.09
C ASP A 67 4.37 -7.23 -5.39
N SER A 68 5.44 -6.72 -4.77
CA SER A 68 6.39 -7.55 -4.00
C SER A 68 5.76 -8.17 -2.74
N VAL A 69 4.98 -7.37 -1.99
CA VAL A 69 4.27 -7.83 -0.80
C VAL A 69 3.26 -8.92 -1.15
N LYS A 70 2.55 -8.75 -2.27
CA LYS A 70 1.55 -9.71 -2.72
C LYS A 70 2.16 -11.03 -3.21
N ASN A 71 3.35 -11.00 -3.79
CA ASN A 71 3.88 -12.14 -4.54
C ASN A 71 5.09 -12.84 -3.90
N SER A 72 5.77 -12.26 -2.90
CA SER A 72 7.03 -12.87 -2.41
C SER A 72 7.50 -12.44 -1.01
N THR A 73 7.03 -11.33 -0.45
CA THR A 73 7.58 -10.80 0.81
C THR A 73 6.89 -11.35 2.05
N LEU A 74 5.58 -11.61 1.98
CA LEU A 74 4.86 -12.22 3.09
C LEU A 74 4.64 -13.71 2.79
N PRO A 75 5.16 -14.63 3.63
CA PRO A 75 4.77 -16.03 3.53
C PRO A 75 3.26 -16.12 3.73
N ASP A 76 2.62 -17.15 3.15
CA ASP A 76 1.23 -17.45 3.48
C ASP A 76 1.10 -17.59 5.00
N ILE A 77 0.53 -16.55 5.63
CA ILE A 77 0.49 -16.42 7.08
C ILE A 77 -0.28 -17.61 7.66
N LYS A 78 -1.32 -18.12 6.97
CA LYS A 78 -2.08 -19.28 7.44
C LYS A 78 -1.23 -20.54 7.36
N ALA A 79 -0.49 -20.74 6.26
CA ALA A 79 0.41 -21.88 6.13
C ALA A 79 1.56 -21.82 7.14
N LEU A 80 2.14 -20.63 7.35
CA LEU A 80 3.21 -20.40 8.31
C LEU A 80 2.73 -20.64 9.74
N PHE A 81 1.57 -20.08 10.13
CA PHE A 81 0.96 -20.33 11.43
C PHE A 81 0.70 -21.82 11.63
N LYS A 82 0.11 -22.51 10.65
CA LYS A 82 -0.13 -23.96 10.77
C LYS A 82 1.16 -24.76 10.97
N LYS A 83 2.26 -24.34 10.36
CA LYS A 83 3.56 -25.02 10.45
C LYS A 83 4.28 -24.72 11.77
N GLU A 84 4.27 -23.46 12.20
CA GLU A 84 5.12 -22.97 13.29
C GLU A 84 4.38 -22.82 14.63
N LEU A 85 3.06 -22.65 14.63
CA LEU A 85 2.26 -22.58 15.87
C LEU A 85 2.18 -23.98 16.50
N LYS A 86 3.07 -24.25 17.44
CA LYS A 86 3.07 -25.46 18.25
C LYS A 86 2.71 -25.10 19.69
N MET A 87 1.68 -25.76 20.20
CA MET A 87 1.31 -25.63 21.60
C MET A 87 2.39 -26.30 22.47
N ASN A 88 2.94 -25.58 23.43
CA ASN A 88 3.84 -26.18 24.41
C ASN A 88 3.02 -26.99 25.41
N MET A 89 3.00 -28.32 25.22
CA MET A 89 2.24 -29.26 26.07
C MET A 89 2.84 -29.45 27.47
N GLY A 90 3.98 -28.81 27.77
CA GLY A 90 4.55 -28.74 29.11
C GLY A 90 3.95 -27.65 29.99
N GLU A 91 3.20 -26.69 29.44
CA GLU A 91 2.48 -25.69 30.23
C GLU A 91 1.06 -26.15 30.54
N SER A 92 0.71 -26.24 31.83
CA SER A 92 -0.58 -26.80 32.28
C SER A 92 -1.79 -25.88 32.04
N ASP A 93 -1.57 -24.64 31.59
CA ASP A 93 -2.62 -23.62 31.38
C ASP A 93 -3.20 -23.68 29.95
N GLY A 94 -2.77 -24.66 29.15
CA GLY A 94 -3.20 -24.81 27.77
C GLY A 94 -4.72 -24.94 27.58
N ALA A 95 -5.40 -25.61 28.52
CA ALA A 95 -6.84 -25.82 28.46
C ALA A 95 -7.66 -24.57 28.85
N ALA A 96 -7.11 -23.64 29.64
CA ALA A 96 -7.84 -22.45 30.08
C ALA A 96 -7.74 -21.27 29.09
N ARG A 97 -6.79 -21.31 28.16
CA ARG A 97 -6.58 -20.27 27.13
C ARG A 97 -7.33 -20.53 25.82
N VAL A 98 -7.92 -21.71 25.64
CA VAL A 98 -8.88 -21.96 24.56
C VAL A 98 -10.22 -21.41 25.03
N LEU A 99 -10.53 -20.18 24.62
CA LEU A 99 -11.88 -19.65 24.74
C LEU A 99 -12.75 -20.38 23.71
N ASP A 100 -13.80 -21.06 24.19
CA ASP A 100 -14.91 -21.59 23.39
C ASP A 100 -15.62 -20.47 22.59
#